data_AF-A0A3D5WGT5-F1
#
_entry.id   AF-A0A3D5WGT5-F1
#
_cell.length_a   1.000
_cell.length_b   1.000
_cell.length_c   1.000
_cell.angle_alpha   90.00
_cell.angle_beta   90.00
_cell.angle_gamma   90.00
#
_symmetry.space_group_name_H-M   'P 1'
#
loop_
_entity.id
_entity.type
_entity.pdbx_description
1 polymer ?
#
loop_
_entity_poly.entity_id
_entity_poly.type
_entity_poly.pdbx_seq_one_letter_code
_entity_poly.pdbx_strand_id
1 'polypeptide(L)'
;MSENTCLEKQPLSQEMLDKMDAYWRAANYLSAGQLYLLDNPLLKEPLTMDQIKKKIVGHWGTVPGQNFVYVHCNRVIKRYDLDMILLSGPGHGGNFMIANTYLEGSYSEIYPNISQDEEGMKKMFKQFS
;
A
#
# COMPACT_ATOMS: atom_id res chain seq x y z
N MET A 1 -23.35 -26.50 3.83
CA MET A 1 -22.01 -26.45 4.43
C MET A 1 -21.08 -25.95 3.34
N SER A 2 -20.75 -24.66 3.32
CA SER A 2 -19.71 -24.18 2.40
C SER A 2 -18.39 -24.76 2.88
N GLU A 3 -17.74 -25.57 2.06
CA GLU A 3 -16.36 -25.97 2.34
C GLU A 3 -15.54 -24.70 2.56
N ASN A 4 -14.87 -24.60 3.72
CA ASN A 4 -13.87 -23.58 4.00
C ASN A 4 -12.66 -23.83 3.08
N THR A 5 -12.80 -23.54 1.79
CA THR A 5 -11.72 -23.60 0.83
C THR A 5 -10.89 -22.33 0.98
N CYS A 6 -9.61 -22.49 1.28
CA CYS A 6 -8.66 -21.38 1.31
C CYS A 6 -8.59 -20.76 -0.09
N LEU A 7 -9.12 -19.54 -0.23
CA LEU A 7 -9.30 -18.84 -1.50
C LEU A 7 -7.97 -18.77 -2.26
N GLU A 8 -6.88 -18.46 -1.54
CA GLU A 8 -5.50 -18.29 -2.04
C GLU A 8 -4.93 -19.55 -2.72
N LYS A 9 -5.41 -20.74 -2.33
CA LYS A 9 -4.97 -22.02 -2.91
C LYS A 9 -5.79 -22.44 -4.15
N GLN A 10 -6.93 -21.82 -4.41
CA GLN A 10 -7.80 -22.13 -5.56
C GLN A 10 -7.30 -21.50 -6.86
N PRO A 11 -7.69 -22.01 -8.05
CA PRO A 11 -7.50 -21.28 -9.30
C PRO A 11 -7.96 -19.82 -9.20
N LEU A 12 -7.43 -18.95 -10.04
CA LEU A 12 -7.76 -17.52 -9.98
C LEU A 12 -9.27 -17.33 -10.20
N SER A 13 -9.96 -16.87 -9.15
CA SER A 13 -11.39 -16.54 -9.17
C SER A 13 -11.59 -15.04 -9.32
N GLN A 14 -12.81 -14.64 -9.69
CA GLN A 14 -13.18 -13.23 -9.75
C GLN A 14 -13.04 -12.56 -8.37
N GLU A 15 -13.48 -13.23 -7.29
CA GLU A 15 -13.34 -12.71 -5.93
C GLU A 15 -11.88 -12.41 -5.56
N MET A 16 -10.94 -13.28 -5.96
CA MET A 16 -9.53 -13.05 -5.71
C MET A 16 -8.99 -11.87 -6.53
N LEU A 17 -9.41 -11.75 -7.79
CA LEU A 17 -9.06 -10.59 -8.63
C LEU A 17 -9.54 -9.28 -8.01
N ASP A 18 -10.78 -9.23 -7.52
CA ASP A 18 -11.36 -8.05 -6.90
C ASP A 18 -10.60 -7.65 -5.63
N LYS A 19 -10.20 -8.62 -4.80
CA LYS A 19 -9.38 -8.36 -3.60
C LYS A 19 -7.98 -7.86 -3.95
N MET A 20 -7.35 -8.42 -4.98
CA MET A 20 -6.03 -7.97 -5.45
C MET A 20 -6.10 -6.56 -6.03
N ASP A 21 -7.12 -6.25 -6.82
CA ASP A 21 -7.35 -4.89 -7.35
C ASP A 21 -7.58 -3.88 -6.22
N ALA A 22 -8.42 -4.24 -5.24
CA ALA A 22 -8.66 -3.39 -4.07
C ALA A 22 -7.37 -3.10 -3.29
N TYR A 23 -6.53 -4.12 -3.06
CA TYR A 23 -5.23 -3.96 -2.42
C TYR A 23 -4.30 -3.07 -3.25
N TRP A 24 -4.21 -3.31 -4.57
CA TRP A 24 -3.39 -2.50 -5.47
C TRP A 24 -3.80 -1.03 -5.45
N ARG A 25 -5.11 -0.75 -5.50
CA ARG A 25 -5.67 0.60 -5.43
C ARG A 25 -5.42 1.26 -4.07
N ALA A 26 -5.54 0.50 -2.97
CA ALA A 26 -5.20 0.99 -1.63
C ALA A 26 -3.71 1.37 -1.54
N ALA A 27 -2.81 0.50 -2.01
CA ALA A 27 -1.38 0.80 -2.03
C ALA A 27 -1.04 2.01 -2.90
N ASN A 28 -1.69 2.15 -4.07
CA ASN A 28 -1.54 3.33 -4.93
C ASN A 28 -2.05 4.61 -4.25
N TYR A 29 -3.19 4.55 -3.57
CA TYR A 29 -3.74 5.67 -2.82
C TYR A 29 -2.79 6.12 -1.70
N LEU A 30 -2.30 5.18 -0.88
CA LEU A 30 -1.34 5.48 0.17
C LEU A 30 -0.02 6.03 -0.40
N SER A 31 0.42 5.53 -1.56
CA SER A 31 1.62 6.01 -2.24
C SER A 31 1.47 7.44 -2.76
N ALA A 32 0.29 7.79 -3.26
CA ALA A 32 -0.03 9.16 -3.68
C ALA A 32 -0.19 10.08 -2.47
N GLY A 33 -0.90 9.63 -1.42
CA GLY A 33 -1.05 10.38 -0.17
C GLY A 33 0.29 10.77 0.45
N GLN A 34 1.26 9.86 0.44
CA GLN A 34 2.65 10.13 0.83
C GLN A 34 3.29 11.27 0.04
N LEU A 35 3.02 11.41 -1.27
CA LEU A 35 3.61 12.47 -2.10
C LEU A 35 2.96 13.84 -1.86
N TYR A 36 1.64 13.87 -1.62
CA TYR A 36 0.87 15.10 -1.74
C TYR A 36 0.28 15.61 -0.42
N LEU A 37 -0.08 14.76 0.53
CA LEU A 37 -0.94 15.15 1.66
C LEU A 37 -0.16 15.42 2.95
N LEU A 38 -0.57 16.47 3.67
CA LEU A 38 -0.15 16.80 5.04
C LEU A 38 -1.23 16.46 6.08
N ASP A 39 -2.49 16.45 5.65
CA ASP A 39 -3.68 16.20 6.47
C ASP A 39 -4.80 15.61 5.61
N ASN A 40 -5.95 15.31 6.22
CA ASN A 40 -7.15 14.78 5.57
C ASN A 40 -6.83 13.51 4.73
N PRO A 41 -6.17 12.51 5.32
CA PRO A 41 -5.61 11.38 4.57
C PRO A 41 -6.68 10.50 3.90
N LEU A 42 -7.94 10.60 4.31
CA LEU A 42 -9.07 9.88 3.74
C LEU A 42 -10.05 10.77 2.95
N LEU A 43 -9.71 12.06 2.75
CA LEU A 43 -10.53 13.02 2.01
C LEU A 43 -11.99 13.09 2.51
N LYS A 44 -12.19 13.07 3.83
CA LYS A 44 -13.52 13.12 4.47
C LYS A 44 -14.21 14.46 4.27
N GLU A 45 -13.44 15.50 4.03
CA GLU A 45 -13.88 16.83 3.65
C GLU A 45 -13.21 17.25 2.33
N PRO A 46 -13.80 18.22 1.59
CA PRO A 46 -13.18 18.75 0.37
C PRO A 46 -11.74 19.21 0.61
N LEU A 47 -10.83 18.77 -0.26
CA LEU A 47 -9.40 19.05 -0.13
C LEU A 47 -9.12 20.56 -0.25
N THR A 48 -8.33 21.11 0.67
CA THR A 48 -7.85 22.49 0.62
C THR A 48 -6.34 22.56 0.38
N MET A 49 -5.83 23.70 -0.09
CA MET A 49 -4.40 23.85 -0.38
C MET A 49 -3.51 23.72 0.86
N ASP A 50 -4.02 24.08 2.05
CA ASP A 50 -3.27 23.93 3.31
C ASP A 50 -3.07 22.45 3.71
N GLN A 51 -3.86 21.53 3.14
CA GLN A 51 -3.75 20.08 3.35
C GLN A 51 -2.75 19.43 2.37
N ILE A 52 -2.22 20.19 1.40
CA ILE A 52 -1.27 19.71 0.39
C ILE A 52 0.15 20.17 0.76
N LYS A 53 1.14 19.29 0.55
CA LYS A 53 2.55 19.62 0.73
C LYS A 53 2.97 20.76 -0.18
N LYS A 54 3.59 21.79 0.41
CA LYS A 54 4.14 22.95 -0.34
C LYS A 54 5.25 22.56 -1.31
N LYS A 55 6.03 21.53 -0.96
CA LYS A 55 7.07 20.96 -1.80
C LYS A 55 6.76 19.48 -1.99
N ILE A 56 6.54 19.08 -3.23
CA ILE A 56 6.30 17.69 -3.59
C ILE A 56 7.65 17.06 -3.90
N VAL A 57 8.06 16.11 -3.08
CA VAL A 57 9.33 15.38 -3.23
C VAL A 57 9.02 13.88 -3.26
N GLY A 58 9.62 13.19 -4.21
CA GLY A 58 9.42 11.75 -4.44
C GLY A 58 9.09 11.46 -5.91
N HIS A 59 8.77 10.20 -6.19
CA HIS A 59 8.53 9.73 -7.55
C HIS A 59 7.19 9.00 -7.63
N TRP A 60 6.45 9.26 -8.70
CA TRP A 60 5.22 8.54 -9.01
C TRP A 60 5.41 7.49 -10.10
N GLY A 61 6.18 7.79 -11.15
CA GLY A 61 6.13 7.03 -12.42
C GLY A 61 6.31 5.52 -12.31
N THR A 62 7.18 5.04 -11.41
CA THR A 62 7.41 3.60 -11.21
C THR A 62 6.44 2.95 -10.19
N VAL A 63 5.84 3.74 -9.31
CA VAL A 63 5.20 3.26 -8.08
C VAL A 63 3.97 2.38 -8.33
N PRO A 64 3.02 2.75 -9.21
CA PRO A 64 1.87 1.89 -9.50
C PRO A 64 2.25 0.53 -10.06
N GLY A 65 3.28 0.49 -10.92
CA GLY A 65 3.80 -0.76 -11.48
C GLY A 65 4.45 -1.63 -10.41
N GLN A 66 5.18 -1.05 -9.47
CA GLN A 66 5.76 -1.79 -8.36
C GLN A 66 4.69 -2.31 -7.38
N ASN A 67 3.66 -1.51 -7.05
CA ASN A 67 2.52 -1.97 -6.25
C ASN A 67 1.76 -3.11 -6.93
N PHE A 68 1.62 -3.07 -8.26
CA PHE A 68 1.00 -4.14 -9.04
C PHE A 68 1.82 -5.44 -8.93
N VAL A 69 3.13 -5.38 -9.13
CA VAL A 69 4.00 -6.55 -8.96
C VAL A 69 3.94 -7.08 -7.53
N TYR A 70 3.95 -6.19 -6.53
CA TYR A 70 3.91 -6.56 -5.12
C TYR A 70 2.67 -7.38 -4.76
N VAL A 71 1.47 -6.92 -5.14
CA VAL A 71 0.23 -7.67 -4.83
C VAL A 71 0.20 -9.04 -5.52
N HIS A 72 0.77 -9.15 -6.72
CA HIS A 72 0.92 -10.42 -7.42
C HIS A 72 1.93 -11.35 -6.74
N CYS A 73 3.04 -10.81 -6.22
CA CYS A 73 3.98 -11.56 -5.36
C CYS A 73 3.28 -12.06 -4.08
N ASN A 74 2.50 -11.21 -3.40
CA ASN A 74 1.73 -11.61 -2.22
C ASN A 74 0.79 -12.79 -2.50
N ARG A 75 0.11 -12.79 -3.66
CA ARG A 75 -0.69 -13.94 -4.09
C ARG A 75 0.16 -15.20 -4.25
N VAL A 76 1.30 -15.12 -4.92
CA VAL A 76 2.19 -16.27 -5.17
C VAL A 76 2.74 -16.83 -3.85
N ILE A 77 3.15 -15.96 -2.92
CA ILE A 77 3.58 -16.33 -1.56
C ILE A 77 2.47 -17.10 -0.85
N LYS A 78 1.25 -16.53 -0.76
CA LYS A 78 0.12 -17.21 -0.09
C LYS A 78 -0.28 -18.51 -0.78
N ARG A 79 -0.26 -18.56 -2.11
CA ARG A 79 -0.63 -19.74 -2.89
C ARG A 79 0.33 -20.90 -2.69
N TYR A 80 1.64 -20.64 -2.68
CA TYR A 80 2.63 -21.70 -2.70
C TYR A 80 3.43 -21.82 -1.40
N ASP A 81 3.14 -21.00 -0.40
CA ASP A 81 3.85 -20.97 0.88
C ASP A 81 5.36 -20.72 0.68
N LEU A 82 5.69 -19.68 -0.09
CA LEU A 82 7.07 -19.38 -0.47
C LEU A 82 7.73 -18.38 0.47
N ASP A 83 8.96 -18.68 0.85
CA ASP A 83 9.92 -17.68 1.30
C ASP A 83 10.39 -16.85 0.09
N MET A 84 10.07 -15.56 0.07
CA MET A 84 10.38 -14.67 -1.05
C MET A 84 11.04 -13.38 -0.56
N ILE A 85 12.05 -12.92 -1.31
CA ILE A 85 12.66 -11.61 -1.14
C ILE A 85 12.39 -10.79 -2.40
N LEU A 86 11.80 -9.60 -2.24
CA LEU A 86 11.60 -8.65 -3.33
C LEU A 86 12.78 -7.68 -3.43
N LEU A 87 13.47 -7.67 -4.56
CA LEU A 87 14.52 -6.69 -4.88
C LEU A 87 13.95 -5.61 -5.82
N SER A 88 13.77 -4.40 -5.32
CA SER A 88 13.31 -3.26 -6.12
C SER A 88 14.49 -2.63 -6.88
N GLY A 89 14.54 -2.85 -8.19
CA GLY A 89 15.47 -2.14 -9.08
C GLY A 89 15.22 -0.62 -9.12
N PRO A 90 14.01 -0.14 -9.46
CA PRO A 90 13.67 1.28 -9.44
C PRO A 90 13.39 1.79 -8.01
N GLY A 91 14.41 1.76 -7.15
CA GLY A 91 14.32 2.08 -5.71
C GLY A 91 13.97 3.53 -5.38
N HIS A 92 14.00 4.45 -6.36
CA HIS A 92 13.58 5.84 -6.17
C HIS A 92 12.06 5.97 -5.89
N GLY A 93 11.28 4.92 -6.15
CA GLY A 93 9.86 4.83 -5.81
C GLY A 93 9.56 4.35 -4.38
N GLY A 94 10.42 4.64 -3.39
CA GLY A 94 10.37 4.05 -2.05
C GLY A 94 9.02 4.11 -1.30
N ASN A 95 8.14 5.05 -1.63
CA ASN A 95 6.76 5.14 -1.11
C ASN A 95 5.91 3.89 -1.40
N PHE A 96 6.21 3.12 -2.47
CA PHE A 96 5.55 1.85 -2.74
C PHE A 96 5.80 0.84 -1.61
N MET A 97 7.05 0.74 -1.13
CA MET A 97 7.44 -0.22 -0.09
C MET A 97 6.78 0.15 1.24
N ILE A 98 6.76 1.46 1.56
CA ILE A 98 6.08 1.98 2.76
C ILE A 98 4.58 1.67 2.69
N ALA A 99 3.93 1.93 1.55
CA ALA A 99 2.50 1.67 1.39
C ALA A 99 2.15 0.18 1.60
N ASN A 100 2.93 -0.74 1.02
CA ASN A 100 2.68 -2.18 1.16
C ASN A 100 2.94 -2.66 2.60
N THR A 101 4.10 -2.33 3.18
CA THR A 101 4.43 -2.75 4.55
C THR A 101 3.49 -2.13 5.60
N TYR A 102 2.91 -0.96 5.33
CA TYR A 102 1.84 -0.37 6.15
C TYR A 102 0.53 -1.15 6.06
N LEU A 103 0.11 -1.58 4.87
CA LEU A 103 -1.09 -2.42 4.70
C LEU A 103 -0.95 -3.79 5.37
N GLU A 104 0.27 -4.34 5.38
CA GLU A 104 0.58 -5.62 6.02
C GLU A 104 0.74 -5.53 7.54
N GLY A 105 0.91 -4.33 8.08
CA GLY A 105 1.10 -4.07 9.52
C GLY A 105 2.55 -4.11 9.99
N SER A 106 3.47 -4.72 9.22
CA SER A 106 4.89 -4.80 9.57
C SER A 106 5.55 -3.42 9.72
N TYR A 107 5.09 -2.40 8.98
CA TYR A 107 5.55 -1.03 9.18
C TYR A 107 5.20 -0.50 10.57
N SER A 108 4.00 -0.80 11.07
CA SER A 108 3.51 -0.34 12.38
C SER A 108 4.09 -1.16 13.54
N GLU A 109 4.48 -2.41 13.31
CA GLU A 109 5.25 -3.20 14.28
C GLU A 109 6.63 -2.57 14.55
N ILE A 110 7.28 -2.06 13.51
CA ILE A 110 8.60 -1.41 13.61
C ILE A 110 8.49 0.06 14.04
N TYR A 111 7.43 0.76 13.59
CA TYR A 111 7.16 2.16 13.92
C TYR A 111 5.80 2.31 14.63
N PRO A 112 5.70 2.01 15.93
CA PRO A 112 4.42 2.00 16.67
C PRO A 112 3.69 3.35 16.71
N ASN A 113 4.41 4.45 16.48
CA ASN A 113 3.82 5.78 16.38
C ASN A 113 3.01 6.00 15.08
N ILE A 114 3.08 5.05 14.14
CA ILE A 114 2.39 5.02 12.85
C ILE A 114 1.44 3.82 12.85
N SER A 115 0.34 3.97 13.59
CA SER A 115 -0.74 2.99 13.74
C SER A 115 -1.48 2.71 12.43
N GLN A 116 -2.10 1.53 12.30
CA GLN A 116 -2.97 1.20 11.16
C GLN A 116 -4.37 1.85 11.29
N ASP A 117 -4.40 3.16 11.49
CA ASP A 117 -5.60 3.99 11.60
C ASP A 117 -5.41 5.32 10.87
N GLU A 118 -6.41 6.20 10.94
CA GLU A 118 -6.38 7.49 10.25
C GLU A 118 -5.26 8.41 10.76
N GLU A 119 -4.96 8.37 12.07
CA GLU A 119 -3.91 9.20 12.68
C GLU A 119 -2.51 8.71 12.26
N GLY A 120 -2.29 7.40 12.25
CA GLY A 120 -1.06 6.83 11.74
C GLY A 120 -0.89 7.07 10.24
N MET A 121 -1.96 6.92 9.44
CA MET A 121 -1.94 7.25 8.01
C MET A 121 -1.55 8.72 7.76
N LYS A 122 -2.13 9.66 8.52
CA LYS A 122 -1.76 11.08 8.46
C LYS A 122 -0.28 11.31 8.77
N LYS A 123 0.24 10.70 9.84
CA LYS A 123 1.66 10.79 10.21
C LYS A 123 2.55 10.21 9.11
N MET A 124 2.19 9.05 8.57
CA MET A 124 2.89 8.38 7.48
C MET A 124 2.97 9.26 6.24
N PHE A 125 1.87 9.90 5.84
CA PHE A 125 1.85 10.82 4.71
C PHE A 125 2.73 12.02 4.98
N LYS A 126 2.57 12.66 6.15
CA LYS A 126 3.27 13.89 6.51
C LYS A 126 4.79 13.74 6.56
N GLN A 127 5.31 12.63 7.08
CA GLN A 127 6.75 12.42 7.26
C GLN A 127 7.50 12.06 5.96
N PHE A 128 6.80 11.67 4.90
CA PHE A 128 7.44 11.22 3.66
C PHE A 128 8.05 12.41 2.91
N SER A 129 9.38 12.40 2.72
CA SER A 129 10.16 13.36 1.92
C SER A 129 9.88 14.84 2.22
#